data_AF-A0A2M7AZJ3-F1
#
_entry.id   AF-A0A2M7AZJ3-F1
#
_cell.length_a   1.000
_cell.length_b   1.000
_cell.length_c   1.000
_cell.angle_alpha   90.00
_cell.angle_beta   90.00
_cell.angle_gamma   90.00
#
_symmetry.space_group_name_H-M   'P 1'
#
loop_
_entity.id
_entity.type
_entity.pdbx_description
1 polymer ?
#
loop_
_entity_poly.entity_id
_entity_poly.type
_entity_poly.pdbx_seq_one_letter_code
_entity_poly.pdbx_strand_id
1 'polypeptide(L)'
;IDELLELKSAILSKKEELRKNYKKQIEKENFTLTELSKTFFYILEHSGYNLSPKLEKTFFQEIFFRVVARKKIWGIILSSNGAVKSFTVKTEEPVKQEFLDGVSELMNKMLSGVILSKIKNNFGEIAELDMSEYQKKLDFIKNNFEIFFNFESVEDNIASKMKGEIKKDIYEIVDASLKPNNLSGIRK
;
A
#
# COMPACT_ATOMS: atom_id res chain seq x y z
N ILE A 1 17.50 -42.78 -18.14
CA ILE A 1 18.11 -41.63 -17.41
C ILE A 1 17.89 -40.34 -18.21
N ASP A 2 18.04 -40.37 -19.53
CA ASP A 2 17.82 -39.21 -20.41
C ASP A 2 16.38 -38.68 -20.42
N GLU A 3 15.35 -39.53 -20.46
CA GLU A 3 13.94 -39.10 -20.42
C GLU A 3 13.57 -38.31 -19.14
N LEU A 4 14.20 -38.63 -18.01
CA LEU A 4 14.00 -37.93 -16.73
C LEU A 4 14.69 -36.56 -16.70
N LEU A 5 15.81 -36.42 -17.42
CA LEU A 5 16.52 -35.14 -17.59
C LEU A 5 15.76 -34.22 -18.56
N GLU A 6 15.21 -34.76 -19.64
CA GLU A 6 14.37 -34.03 -20.60
C GLU A 6 13.05 -33.56 -19.97
N LEU A 7 12.41 -34.40 -19.16
CA LEU A 7 11.20 -33.99 -18.45
C LEU A 7 11.49 -32.86 -17.45
N LYS A 8 12.61 -32.93 -16.73
CA LYS A 8 13.01 -31.90 -15.77
C LYS A 8 13.32 -30.57 -16.47
N SER A 9 13.98 -30.59 -17.62
CA SER A 9 14.28 -29.38 -18.39
C SER A 9 13.00 -28.77 -18.98
N ALA A 10 12.06 -29.58 -19.46
CA ALA A 10 10.75 -29.14 -19.93
C ALA A 10 9.90 -28.50 -18.82
N ILE A 11 9.93 -29.04 -17.60
CA ILE A 11 9.23 -28.46 -16.44
C ILE A 11 9.85 -27.11 -16.06
N LEU A 12 11.18 -27.00 -16.07
CA LEU A 12 11.87 -25.75 -15.74
C LEU A 12 11.60 -24.65 -16.78
N SER A 13 11.64 -24.98 -18.07
CA SER A 13 11.35 -24.04 -19.14
C SER A 13 9.90 -23.55 -19.09
N LYS A 14 8.94 -24.46 -18.85
CA LYS A 14 7.52 -24.09 -18.70
C LYS A 14 7.29 -23.19 -17.48
N LYS A 15 7.98 -23.45 -16.37
CA LYS A 15 7.92 -22.61 -15.16
C LYS A 15 8.47 -21.20 -15.41
N GLU A 16 9.53 -21.07 -16.19
CA GLU A 16 10.08 -19.77 -16.57
C GLU A 16 9.18 -19.01 -17.55
N GLU A 17 8.59 -19.70 -18.52
CA GLU A 17 7.61 -19.15 -19.45
C GLU A 17 6.39 -18.60 -18.70
N LEU A 18 5.82 -19.39 -17.78
CA LEU A 18 4.70 -18.96 -16.93
C LEU A 18 5.09 -17.73 -16.11
N ARG A 19 6.26 -17.73 -15.45
CA ARG A 19 6.73 -16.57 -14.69
C ARG A 19 6.84 -15.30 -15.54
N LYS A 20 7.38 -15.40 -16.76
CA LYS A 20 7.48 -14.26 -17.68
C LYS A 20 6.11 -13.74 -18.10
N ASN A 21 5.18 -14.64 -18.41
CA ASN A 21 3.83 -14.28 -18.83
C ASN A 21 3.03 -13.63 -17.69
N TYR A 22 3.09 -14.20 -16.49
CA TYR A 22 2.49 -13.59 -15.29
C TYR A 22 3.06 -12.20 -14.99
N LYS A 23 4.39 -12.03 -15.10
CA LYS A 23 5.02 -10.73 -14.87
C LYS A 23 4.54 -9.67 -15.86
N LYS A 24 4.49 -10.01 -17.16
CA LYS A 24 3.98 -9.11 -18.20
C LYS A 24 2.50 -8.75 -18.00
N GLN A 25 1.69 -9.71 -17.57
CA GLN A 25 0.28 -9.47 -17.30
C GLN A 25 0.08 -8.52 -16.11
N ILE A 26 0.81 -8.74 -15.01
CA ILE A 26 0.82 -7.84 -13.85
C ILE A 26 1.29 -6.43 -14.24
N GLU A 27 2.34 -6.31 -15.06
CA GLU A 27 2.83 -5.02 -15.56
C GLU A 27 1.77 -4.28 -16.39
N LYS A 28 1.06 -5.00 -17.28
CA LYS A 28 -0.03 -4.43 -18.09
C LYS A 28 -1.22 -3.98 -17.24
N GLU A 29 -1.65 -4.82 -16.30
CA GLU A 29 -2.76 -4.51 -15.40
C GLU A 29 -2.42 -3.33 -14.49
N ASN A 30 -1.20 -3.29 -13.94
CA ASN A 30 -0.71 -2.17 -13.16
C ASN A 30 -0.65 -0.88 -13.99
N PHE A 31 -0.25 -0.95 -15.26
CA PHE A 31 -0.25 0.21 -16.17
C PHE A 31 -1.66 0.76 -16.36
N THR A 32 -2.64 -0.10 -16.66
CA THR A 32 -4.05 0.31 -16.81
C THR A 32 -4.60 0.92 -15.52
N LEU A 33 -4.33 0.31 -14.37
CA LEU A 33 -4.74 0.84 -13.07
C LEU A 33 -4.09 2.21 -12.79
N THR A 34 -2.83 2.38 -13.18
CA THR A 34 -2.08 3.64 -13.04
C THR A 34 -2.72 4.75 -13.87
N GLU A 35 -3.03 4.49 -15.14
CA GLU A 35 -3.66 5.48 -16.04
C GLU A 35 -5.08 5.85 -15.59
N LEU A 36 -5.86 4.88 -15.12
CA LEU A 36 -7.16 5.15 -14.51
C LEU A 36 -7.02 6.02 -13.27
N SER A 37 -6.06 5.71 -12.39
CA SER A 37 -5.82 6.47 -11.16
C SER A 37 -5.43 7.92 -11.45
N LYS A 38 -4.56 8.16 -12.45
CA LYS A 38 -4.20 9.50 -12.93
C LYS A 38 -5.43 10.25 -13.45
N THR A 39 -6.26 9.59 -14.25
CA THR A 39 -7.49 10.17 -14.81
C THR A 39 -8.48 10.54 -13.71
N PHE A 40 -8.72 9.64 -12.76
CA PHE A 40 -9.55 9.92 -11.59
C PHE A 40 -9.01 11.10 -10.80
N PHE A 41 -7.70 11.10 -10.49
CA PHE A 41 -7.07 12.20 -9.76
C PHE A 41 -7.27 13.54 -10.45
N TYR A 42 -7.06 13.62 -11.77
CA TYR A 42 -7.28 14.83 -12.56
C TYR A 42 -8.72 15.33 -12.43
N ILE A 43 -9.71 14.44 -12.52
CA ILE A 43 -11.13 14.79 -12.33
C ILE A 43 -11.37 15.31 -10.90
N LEU A 44 -10.78 14.68 -9.90
CA LEU A 44 -10.96 15.03 -8.49
C LEU A 44 -10.33 16.38 -8.13
N GLU A 45 -9.12 16.65 -8.62
CA GLU A 45 -8.41 17.93 -8.44
C GLU A 45 -9.21 19.09 -9.04
N HIS A 46 -9.84 18.89 -10.20
CA HIS A 46 -10.59 19.93 -10.90
C HIS A 46 -12.08 20.01 -10.52
N SER A 47 -12.58 19.08 -9.70
CA SER A 47 -13.99 19.04 -9.27
C SER A 47 -14.22 19.58 -7.86
N GLY A 48 -13.15 19.99 -7.15
CA GLY A 48 -13.25 20.54 -5.79
C GLY A 48 -13.63 19.50 -4.72
N TYR A 49 -13.63 18.22 -5.04
CA TYR A 49 -13.93 17.14 -4.10
C TYR A 49 -12.70 16.82 -3.22
N ASN A 50 -12.85 16.95 -1.90
CA ASN A 50 -11.84 16.48 -0.95
C ASN A 50 -12.10 15.00 -0.61
N LEU A 51 -11.23 14.11 -1.08
CA LEU A 51 -11.32 12.68 -0.83
C LEU A 51 -10.64 12.21 0.45
N SER A 52 -10.01 13.10 1.21
CA SER A 52 -9.28 12.69 2.41
C SER A 52 -10.27 12.20 3.47
N PRO A 53 -10.20 10.91 3.88
CA PRO A 53 -11.06 10.41 4.94
C PRO A 53 -10.72 11.16 6.23
N LYS A 54 -11.70 11.87 6.78
CA LYS A 54 -11.55 12.55 8.07
C LYS A 54 -11.40 11.48 9.16
N LEU A 55 -10.25 11.43 9.83
CA LEU A 55 -9.96 10.44 10.89
C LEU A 55 -11.02 10.43 12.00
N GLU A 56 -11.62 11.60 12.26
CA GLU A 56 -12.71 11.80 13.23
C GLU A 56 -14.00 11.05 12.90
N LYS A 57 -14.19 10.65 11.63
CA LYS A 57 -15.38 9.93 11.14
C LYS A 57 -15.04 8.59 10.49
N THR A 58 -13.81 8.13 10.65
CA THR A 58 -13.30 6.92 10.00
C THR A 58 -13.13 5.82 11.04
N PHE A 59 -13.82 4.70 10.86
CA PHE A 59 -13.78 3.57 11.77
C PHE A 59 -12.74 2.54 11.33
N PHE A 60 -11.94 2.05 12.28
CA PHE A 60 -11.07 0.91 12.06
C PHE A 60 -11.90 -0.33 11.71
N GLN A 61 -11.50 -1.04 10.66
CA GLN A 61 -12.07 -2.33 10.30
C GLN A 61 -11.07 -3.44 10.56
N GLU A 62 -9.87 -3.32 10.00
CA GLU A 62 -8.93 -4.43 10.01
C GLU A 62 -7.49 -3.97 9.86
N ILE A 63 -6.57 -4.75 10.43
CA ILE A 63 -5.14 -4.64 10.19
C ILE A 63 -4.56 -6.00 9.76
N PHE A 64 -3.74 -5.96 8.73
CA PHE A 64 -3.01 -7.12 8.24
C PHE A 64 -1.51 -6.89 8.35
N PHE A 65 -0.79 -7.94 8.74
CA PHE A 65 0.66 -7.98 8.75
C PHE A 65 1.19 -9.07 7.83
N ARG A 66 2.33 -8.82 7.17
CA ARG A 66 3.05 -9.81 6.38
C ARG A 66 4.55 -9.66 6.57
N VAL A 67 5.24 -10.77 6.80
CA VAL A 67 6.70 -10.83 6.74
C VAL A 67 7.14 -10.64 5.29
N VAL A 68 7.92 -9.59 5.01
CA VAL A 68 8.47 -9.31 3.67
C VAL A 68 9.97 -9.57 3.57
N ALA A 69 10.68 -9.59 4.71
CA ALA A 69 12.05 -10.09 4.83
C ALA A 69 12.31 -10.53 6.28
N ARG A 70 13.45 -11.19 6.54
CA ARG A 70 13.79 -11.74 7.88
C ARG A 70 13.56 -10.79 9.05
N LYS A 71 13.77 -9.48 8.86
CA LYS A 71 13.64 -8.44 9.90
C LYS A 71 12.75 -7.29 9.44
N LYS A 72 11.81 -7.57 8.54
CA LYS A 72 11.00 -6.55 7.88
C LYS A 72 9.56 -7.04 7.74
N ILE A 73 8.65 -6.25 8.29
CA ILE A 73 7.21 -6.51 8.29
C ILE A 73 6.56 -5.41 7.47
N TRP A 74 5.62 -5.78 6.62
CA TRP A 74 4.70 -4.85 5.99
C TRP A 74 3.33 -4.97 6.64
N GLY A 75 2.63 -3.85 6.80
CA GLY A 75 1.28 -3.87 7.31
C GLY A 75 0.38 -2.89 6.58
N ILE A 76 -0.92 -3.15 6.63
CA ILE A 76 -1.96 -2.28 6.07
C ILE A 76 -3.15 -2.20 7.02
N ILE A 77 -3.66 -0.99 7.22
CA ILE A 77 -4.88 -0.71 7.99
C ILE A 77 -6.00 -0.39 7.01
N LEU A 78 -7.12 -1.11 7.17
CA LEU A 78 -8.37 -0.89 6.47
C LEU A 78 -9.37 -0.21 7.41
N SER A 79 -10.18 0.68 6.83
CA SER A 79 -11.25 1.38 7.50
C SER A 79 -12.57 1.25 6.77
N SER A 80 -13.63 1.78 7.37
CA SER A 80 -14.95 1.94 6.73
C SER A 80 -14.91 2.60 5.36
N ASN A 81 -13.88 3.40 5.07
CA ASN A 81 -13.74 4.14 3.82
C ASN A 81 -12.65 3.54 2.90
N GLY A 82 -12.18 2.32 3.18
CA GLY A 82 -11.12 1.65 2.44
C GLY A 82 -9.75 1.68 3.13
N ALA A 83 -8.70 1.37 2.37
CA ALA A 83 -7.33 1.33 2.88
C ALA A 83 -6.84 2.73 3.29
N VAL A 84 -6.40 2.85 4.54
CA VAL A 84 -6.02 4.16 5.12
C VAL A 84 -4.52 4.34 5.15
N LYS A 85 -3.78 3.28 5.48
CA LYS A 85 -2.34 3.36 5.64
C LYS A 85 -1.68 2.02 5.38
N SER A 86 -0.63 2.04 4.57
CA SER A 86 0.35 0.96 4.55
C SER A 86 1.64 1.44 5.21
N PHE A 87 2.31 0.54 5.91
CA PHE A 87 3.55 0.86 6.61
C PHE A 87 4.52 -0.32 6.56
N THR A 88 5.76 -0.05 6.94
CA THR A 88 6.80 -1.05 7.00
C THR A 88 7.60 -0.86 8.28
N VAL A 89 7.78 -1.95 9.01
CA VAL A 89 8.50 -1.97 10.28
C VAL A 89 9.74 -2.81 10.14
N LYS A 90 10.87 -2.29 10.61
CA LYS A 90 12.10 -3.06 10.81
C LYS A 90 12.10 -3.61 12.23
N THR A 91 12.35 -4.89 12.39
CA THR A 91 12.42 -5.54 13.69
C THR A 91 13.86 -5.88 14.04
N GLU A 92 14.22 -5.81 15.31
CA GLU A 92 15.57 -6.18 15.76
C GLU A 92 15.78 -7.70 15.62
N GLU A 93 14.75 -8.48 15.92
CA GLU A 93 14.74 -9.93 15.81
C GLU A 93 13.83 -10.42 14.68
N PRO A 94 14.09 -11.61 14.11
CA PRO A 94 13.19 -12.21 13.14
C PRO A 94 11.84 -12.56 13.76
N VAL A 95 10.76 -12.07 13.15
CA VAL A 95 9.40 -12.35 13.59
C VAL A 95 8.76 -13.37 12.65
N LYS A 96 8.11 -14.38 13.23
CA LYS A 96 7.37 -15.40 12.48
C LYS A 96 6.00 -14.87 12.04
N GLN A 97 5.52 -15.36 10.90
CA GLN A 97 4.18 -14.99 10.42
C GLN A 97 3.09 -15.40 11.41
N GLU A 98 3.17 -16.57 12.06
CA GLU A 98 2.14 -17.01 13.02
C GLU A 98 1.99 -16.04 14.21
N PHE A 99 3.10 -15.44 14.65
CA PHE A 99 3.05 -14.42 15.72
C PHE A 99 2.31 -13.17 15.23
N LEU A 100 2.59 -12.73 14.00
CA LEU A 100 1.95 -11.56 13.39
C LEU A 100 0.47 -11.78 13.12
N ASP A 101 0.08 -12.98 12.70
CA ASP A 101 -1.32 -13.35 12.53
C ASP A 101 -2.05 -13.22 13.88
N GLY A 102 -1.43 -13.70 14.95
CA GLY A 102 -1.95 -13.54 16.31
C GLY A 102 -1.94 -12.10 16.83
N VAL A 103 -1.08 -11.21 16.31
CA VAL A 103 -1.10 -9.77 16.60
C VAL A 103 -2.24 -9.09 15.83
N SER A 104 -2.41 -9.43 14.54
CA SER A 104 -3.54 -8.97 13.72
C SER A 104 -4.87 -9.33 14.37
N GLU A 105 -5.05 -10.58 14.78
CA GLU A 105 -6.27 -11.04 15.45
C GLU A 105 -6.56 -10.25 16.73
N LEU A 106 -5.55 -10.07 17.58
CA LEU A 106 -5.69 -9.30 18.83
C LEU A 106 -6.08 -7.85 18.55
N MET A 107 -5.40 -7.20 17.61
CA MET A 107 -5.69 -5.81 17.22
C MET A 107 -7.08 -5.68 16.61
N ASN A 108 -7.46 -6.60 15.72
CA ASN A 108 -8.78 -6.59 15.09
C ASN A 108 -9.89 -6.76 16.12
N LYS A 109 -9.72 -7.67 17.08
CA LYS A 109 -10.67 -7.86 18.18
C LYS A 109 -10.80 -6.63 19.07
N MET A 110 -9.69 -5.95 19.34
CA MET A 110 -9.64 -4.80 20.25
C MET A 110 -10.09 -3.48 19.59
N LEU A 111 -9.83 -3.32 18.29
CA LEU A 111 -9.94 -2.03 17.59
C LEU A 111 -11.10 -1.97 16.60
N SER A 112 -11.71 -3.10 16.22
CA SER A 112 -12.84 -3.13 15.29
C SER A 112 -13.97 -2.19 15.73
N GLY A 113 -14.38 -1.30 14.83
CA GLY A 113 -15.45 -0.33 15.08
C GLY A 113 -15.02 0.88 15.91
N VAL A 114 -13.74 1.01 16.28
CA VAL A 114 -13.23 2.19 16.99
C VAL A 114 -12.80 3.27 15.98
N ILE A 115 -13.08 4.53 16.28
CA ILE A 115 -12.69 5.68 15.44
C ILE A 115 -11.16 5.81 15.45
N LEU A 116 -10.55 5.99 14.27
CA LEU A 116 -9.09 6.06 14.12
C LEU A 116 -8.44 7.17 14.96
N SER A 117 -9.07 8.34 15.08
CA SER A 117 -8.58 9.42 15.95
C SER A 117 -8.52 9.02 17.43
N LYS A 118 -9.51 8.23 17.89
CA LYS A 118 -9.54 7.71 19.26
C LYS A 118 -8.46 6.67 19.49
N ILE A 119 -8.19 5.80 18.50
CA ILE A 119 -7.08 4.85 18.57
C ILE A 119 -5.76 5.62 18.70
N LYS A 120 -5.52 6.62 17.83
CA LYS A 120 -4.29 7.42 17.84
C LYS A 120 -4.04 8.10 19.20
N ASN A 121 -5.08 8.65 19.82
CA ASN A 121 -4.93 9.46 21.03
C ASN A 121 -5.01 8.66 22.33
N ASN A 122 -5.77 7.56 22.35
CA ASN A 122 -6.14 6.84 23.58
C ASN A 122 -5.77 5.35 23.52
N PHE A 123 -4.78 4.95 22.72
CA PHE A 123 -4.40 3.53 22.62
C PHE A 123 -4.04 2.92 23.97
N GLY A 124 -3.39 3.67 24.87
CA GLY A 124 -3.07 3.21 26.21
C GLY A 124 -4.31 2.70 26.96
N GLU A 125 -5.37 3.51 27.00
CA GLU A 125 -6.65 3.18 27.64
C GLU A 125 -7.36 2.02 26.95
N ILE A 126 -7.28 1.95 25.61
CA ILE A 126 -7.89 0.86 24.82
C ILE A 126 -7.14 -0.47 25.03
N ALA A 127 -5.82 -0.39 25.24
CA ALA A 127 -4.93 -1.53 25.41
C ALA A 127 -4.79 -2.02 26.85
N GLU A 128 -5.49 -1.41 27.82
CA GLU A 128 -5.65 -1.92 29.19
C GLU A 128 -6.59 -3.13 29.22
N LEU A 129 -6.22 -4.17 28.48
CA LEU A 129 -6.81 -5.49 28.59
C LEU A 129 -6.00 -6.28 29.61
N ASP A 130 -6.65 -6.66 30.70
CA ASP A 130 -6.07 -7.46 31.79
C ASP A 130 -5.90 -8.92 31.34
N MET A 131 -4.95 -9.15 30.43
CA MET A 131 -4.73 -10.45 29.79
C MET A 131 -3.24 -10.78 29.70
N SER A 132 -2.70 -11.35 30.77
CA SER A 132 -1.29 -11.75 30.91
C SER A 132 -0.78 -12.64 29.77
N GLU A 133 -1.65 -13.44 29.15
CA GLU A 133 -1.32 -14.33 28.03
C GLU A 133 -0.88 -13.58 26.75
N TYR A 134 -1.33 -12.34 26.56
CA TYR A 134 -1.04 -11.55 25.36
C TYR A 134 0.06 -10.51 25.55
N GLN A 135 0.75 -10.50 26.69
CA GLN A 135 1.69 -9.43 27.04
C GLN A 135 2.76 -9.20 25.96
N LYS A 136 3.36 -10.27 25.42
CA LYS A 136 4.36 -10.15 24.34
C LYS A 136 3.82 -9.49 23.07
N LYS A 137 2.54 -9.73 22.74
CA LYS A 137 1.88 -9.11 21.59
C LYS A 137 1.54 -7.65 21.89
N LEU A 138 1.06 -7.35 23.10
CA LEU A 138 0.79 -5.98 23.54
C LEU A 138 2.07 -5.13 23.55
N ASP A 139 3.17 -5.66 24.07
CA ASP A 139 4.48 -4.99 24.07
C ASP A 139 4.95 -4.72 22.63
N PHE A 140 4.79 -5.70 21.73
CA PHE A 140 5.08 -5.51 20.31
C PHE A 140 4.24 -4.39 19.69
N ILE A 141 2.94 -4.35 19.97
CA ILE A 141 2.06 -3.31 19.43
C ILE A 141 2.45 -1.94 20.00
N LYS A 142 2.66 -1.83 21.32
CA LYS A 142 3.05 -0.58 22.00
C LYS A 142 4.37 -0.04 21.44
N ASN A 143 5.37 -0.90 21.28
CA ASN A 143 6.69 -0.50 20.76
C ASN A 143 6.65 -0.01 19.31
N ASN A 144 5.64 -0.40 18.54
CA ASN A 144 5.50 -0.03 17.12
C ASN A 144 4.29 0.86 16.84
N PHE A 145 3.60 1.33 17.89
CA PHE A 145 2.31 1.99 17.79
C PHE A 145 2.38 3.25 16.91
N GLU A 146 3.38 4.09 17.12
CA GLU A 146 3.63 5.28 16.31
C GLU A 146 3.78 4.93 14.83
N ILE A 147 4.50 3.85 14.51
CA ILE A 147 4.69 3.45 13.12
C ILE A 147 3.37 2.98 12.51
N PHE A 148 2.53 2.28 13.27
CA PHE A 148 1.24 1.77 12.80
C PHE A 148 0.24 2.93 12.61
N PHE A 149 0.08 3.79 13.61
CA PHE A 149 -1.02 4.77 13.72
C PHE A 149 -0.59 6.23 13.57
N ASN A 150 0.65 6.53 13.15
CA ASN A 150 0.99 7.85 12.65
C ASN A 150 0.32 8.10 11.29
N PHE A 151 -0.96 8.43 11.31
CA PHE A 151 -1.66 8.96 10.15
C PHE A 151 -1.13 10.38 9.93
N GLU A 152 -0.11 10.52 9.09
CA GLU A 152 0.18 11.79 8.45
C GLU A 152 -1.08 12.23 7.71
N SER A 153 -1.39 13.52 7.77
CA SER A 153 -2.49 14.05 6.99
C SER A 153 -2.27 13.65 5.51
N VAL A 154 -3.32 13.20 4.84
CA VAL A 154 -3.25 12.87 3.40
C VAL A 154 -2.82 14.11 2.59
N GLU A 155 -3.07 15.31 3.13
CA GLU A 155 -2.59 16.60 2.64
C GLU A 155 -1.06 16.64 2.51
N ASP A 156 -0.31 16.07 3.46
CA ASP A 156 1.15 16.11 3.45
C ASP A 156 1.79 15.01 2.58
N ASN A 157 1.16 13.83 2.45
CA ASN A 157 1.75 12.68 1.75
C ASN A 157 1.41 12.60 0.26
N ILE A 158 0.17 12.89 -0.14
CA ILE A 158 -0.20 12.87 -1.56
C ILE A 158 0.35 14.12 -2.25
N ALA A 159 0.22 15.30 -1.63
CA ALA A 159 0.71 16.52 -2.23
C ALA A 159 2.24 16.56 -2.36
N SER A 160 3.01 16.00 -1.43
CA SER A 160 4.49 16.04 -1.51
C SER A 160 5.06 15.00 -2.48
N LYS A 161 4.50 13.78 -2.53
CA LYS A 161 5.01 12.67 -3.34
C LYS A 161 4.51 12.70 -4.78
N MET A 162 3.24 13.08 -5.01
CA MET A 162 2.67 13.18 -6.35
C MET A 162 2.95 14.53 -7.05
N LYS A 163 3.15 15.66 -6.34
CA LYS A 163 3.57 16.91 -7.02
C LYS A 163 4.93 16.80 -7.69
N GLY A 164 5.81 15.92 -7.23
CA GLY A 164 7.13 15.71 -7.83
C GLY A 164 7.08 14.89 -9.12
N GLU A 165 6.33 13.78 -9.12
CA GLU A 165 6.31 12.80 -10.21
C GLU A 165 5.22 13.10 -11.24
N ILE A 166 4.01 13.45 -10.82
CA ILE A 166 2.88 13.70 -11.74
C ILE A 166 3.04 15.04 -12.48
N LYS A 167 3.60 16.06 -11.82
CA LYS A 167 3.83 17.37 -12.44
C LYS A 167 4.86 17.28 -13.56
N LYS A 168 5.85 16.39 -13.47
CA LYS A 168 6.85 16.21 -14.52
C LYS A 168 6.23 15.56 -15.77
N ASP A 169 5.43 14.52 -15.57
CA ASP A 169 4.83 13.76 -16.68
C ASP A 169 3.66 14.49 -17.34
N ILE A 170 2.86 15.26 -16.58
CA ILE A 170 1.72 16.01 -17.14
C ILE A 170 2.19 17.23 -17.97
N TYR A 171 3.22 17.96 -17.52
CA TYR A 171 3.74 19.08 -18.32
C TYR A 171 4.42 18.61 -19.61
N GLU A 172 5.06 17.43 -19.63
CA GLU A 172 5.61 16.85 -20.86
C GLU A 172 4.51 16.46 -21.87
N ILE A 173 3.35 15.97 -21.39
CA ILE A 173 2.21 15.62 -22.26
C ILE A 173 1.51 16.89 -22.81
N VAL A 174 1.39 17.93 -21.99
CA VAL A 174 0.78 19.22 -22.41
C VAL A 174 1.71 20.01 -23.34
N ASP A 175 3.02 20.02 -23.11
CA ASP A 175 3.98 20.68 -24.01
C ASP A 175 4.14 19.94 -25.35
N ALA A 176 4.00 18.61 -25.38
CA ALA A 176 4.01 17.84 -26.62
C ALA A 176 2.78 18.08 -27.50
N SER A 177 1.64 18.44 -26.89
CA SER A 177 0.38 18.75 -27.59
C SER A 177 0.26 20.21 -28.02
N LEU A 178 1.20 21.08 -27.61
CA LEU A 178 1.23 22.52 -27.96
C LEU A 178 2.28 22.90 -29.02
N LYS A 179 3.02 21.96 -29.61
CA LYS A 179 3.90 22.28 -30.76
C LYS A 179 3.08 22.32 -32.06
N PRO A 180 2.85 23.50 -32.69
CA PRO A 180 2.22 23.55 -34.00
C PRO A 180 3.14 22.90 -35.04
N ASN A 181 2.56 21.99 -35.83
CA ASN A 181 3.17 21.42 -37.03
C ASN A 181 3.56 22.52 -38.01
N ASN A 182 4.82 22.95 -37.98
CA ASN A 182 5.40 23.73 -39.07
C ASN A 182 5.72 22.80 -40.24
N LEU A 183 4.72 22.54 -41.09
CA LEU A 183 4.93 22.07 -42.46
C LEU A 183 5.32 23.28 -43.33
N SER A 184 6.62 23.57 -43.41
CA SER A 184 7.19 24.37 -44.49
C SER A 184 7.85 23.45 -45.51
N GLY A 185 7.32 23.40 -46.73
CA GLY A 185 8.03 22.78 -47.85
C GLY A 185 7.16 22.10 -48.90
N ILE A 186 6.35 22.86 -49.65
CA ILE A 186 6.07 22.50 -51.05
C ILE A 186 6.43 23.71 -51.91
N ARG A 187 7.65 23.67 -52.45
CA ARG A 187 7.99 24.37 -53.69
C ARG A 187 7.75 23.39 -54.84
N LYS A 188 6.82 23.71 -55.71
CA LYS A 188 6.99 23.69 -57.17
C LYS A 188 5.95 24.60 -57.79
#